data_AF-A0A4V1Q1V3-F1
#
_entry.id   AF-A0A4V1Q1V3-F1
#
_cell.length_a   1.000
_cell.length_b   1.000
_cell.length_c   1.000
_cell.angle_alpha   90.00
_cell.angle_beta   90.00
_cell.angle_gamma   90.00
#
_symmetry.space_group_name_H-M   'P 1'
#
loop_
_entity.id
_entity.type
_entity.pdbx_description
1 polymer ?
#
loop_
_entity_poly.entity_id
_entity_poly.type
_entity_poly.pdbx_seq_one_letter_code
_entity_poly.pdbx_strand_id
1 'polypeptide(L)'
;MSSTTTAHVYWFHGFAGSGKSAISLEIAKIYAGSGRLLACYFFFRNAGDRSRMNRFAVTLASQLAAAVPAAASFIKAAIDTEPGLLTQGVSLATQMERLVYHPFQAAVRRGLILTTLLRGPFIIVIDGLDECEDKQGIEEFITHMLDFFKTYPSVPLRVFIASRVEQHIHAHLKADGVLLGNLDDYSPDEDIDTFLQTSFQIAVKQDPIIQAYIHEHGNWPTTSDMGKLIRHIRGSFVLCIYNFQIHRSTNHRSRSHDANGPPPSHPGDERP
;
A
#
# COMPACT_ATOMS: atom_id res chain seq x y z
N MET A 1 25.66 26.27 16.29
CA MET A 1 24.87 26.05 15.07
C MET A 1 24.21 24.69 15.20
N SER A 2 22.91 24.63 15.45
CA SER A 2 22.16 23.36 15.43
C SER A 2 22.09 22.90 13.98
N SER A 3 22.79 21.83 13.62
CA SER A 3 22.62 21.22 12.30
C SER A 3 21.23 20.60 12.26
N THR A 4 20.31 21.21 11.52
CA THR A 4 19.02 20.57 11.23
C THR A 4 19.29 19.33 10.38
N THR A 5 19.30 18.16 11.01
CA THR A 5 19.40 16.87 10.33
C THR A 5 18.24 16.76 9.35
N THR A 6 18.54 16.68 8.05
CA THR A 6 17.50 16.46 7.04
C THR A 6 16.93 15.07 7.23
N ALA A 7 15.63 14.98 7.47
CA ALA A 7 14.99 13.67 7.55
C ALA A 7 14.81 13.08 6.14
N HIS A 8 15.38 11.90 5.93
CA HIS A 8 15.30 11.18 4.65
C HIS A 8 14.24 10.10 4.65
N VAL A 9 13.85 9.64 5.83
CA VAL A 9 12.93 8.52 6.02
C VAL A 9 11.66 9.04 6.68
N TYR A 10 10.52 8.68 6.12
CA TYR A 10 9.21 8.88 6.74
C TYR A 10 8.60 7.50 7.02
N TRP A 11 8.47 7.16 8.29
CA TRP A 11 7.84 5.93 8.73
C TRP A 11 6.39 6.21 9.13
N PHE A 12 5.46 5.63 8.37
CA PHE A 12 4.03 5.78 8.53
C PHE A 12 3.42 4.50 9.09
N HIS A 13 2.99 4.52 10.34
CA HIS A 13 2.50 3.34 11.02
C HIS A 13 1.03 3.41 11.39
N GLY A 14 0.43 2.23 11.57
CA GLY A 14 -0.94 2.11 12.06
C GLY A 14 -1.47 0.68 12.01
N PHE A 15 -2.67 0.44 12.53
CA PHE A 15 -3.27 -0.90 12.62
C PHE A 15 -3.67 -1.50 11.26
N ALA A 16 -3.95 -2.80 11.22
CA ALA A 16 -4.33 -3.49 9.98
C ALA A 16 -5.68 -2.99 9.46
N GLY A 17 -5.73 -2.61 8.18
CA GLY A 17 -6.94 -2.06 7.56
C GLY A 17 -7.20 -0.57 7.83
N SER A 18 -6.23 0.16 8.40
CA SER A 18 -6.30 1.62 8.55
C SER A 18 -6.13 2.40 7.23
N GLY A 19 -5.78 1.73 6.13
CA GLY A 19 -5.63 2.37 4.80
C GLY A 19 -4.20 2.73 4.40
N LYS A 20 -3.18 2.34 5.17
CA LYS A 20 -1.76 2.57 4.85
C LYS A 20 -1.39 2.24 3.40
N SER A 21 -1.72 1.05 2.91
CA SER A 21 -1.40 0.63 1.54
C SER A 21 -2.08 1.49 0.47
N ALA A 22 -3.27 2.04 0.75
CA ALA A 22 -3.93 2.98 -0.15
C ALA A 22 -3.18 4.31 -0.21
N ILE A 23 -2.71 4.81 0.94
CA ILE A 23 -1.86 6.01 1.02
C ILE A 23 -0.51 5.78 0.34
N SER A 24 0.16 4.65 0.58
CA SER A 24 1.40 4.26 -0.08
C SER A 24 1.25 4.24 -1.60
N LEU A 25 0.15 3.65 -2.10
CA LEU A 25 -0.16 3.60 -3.53
C LEU A 25 -0.40 5.00 -4.10
N GLU A 26 -1.13 5.86 -3.39
CA GLU A 26 -1.42 7.21 -3.86
C GLU A 26 -0.15 8.08 -3.89
N ILE A 27 0.71 7.97 -2.87
CA ILE A 27 2.04 8.59 -2.88
C ILE A 27 2.85 8.12 -4.10
N ALA A 28 2.89 6.81 -4.36
CA ALA A 28 3.61 6.27 -5.51
C ALA A 28 3.08 6.85 -6.83
N LYS A 29 1.75 6.95 -7.01
CA LYS A 29 1.13 7.56 -8.20
C LYS A 29 1.48 9.04 -8.36
N ILE A 30 1.39 9.83 -7.29
CA ILE A 30 1.72 11.26 -7.32
C ILE A 30 3.19 11.45 -7.76
N TYR A 31 4.10 10.66 -7.20
CA TYR A 31 5.51 10.77 -7.54
C TYR A 31 5.83 10.23 -8.94
N ALA A 32 5.14 9.16 -9.38
CA ALA A 32 5.25 8.65 -10.75
C ALA A 32 4.80 9.70 -11.77
N GLY A 33 3.65 10.36 -11.53
CA GLY A 33 3.14 11.43 -12.39
C GLY A 33 4.08 12.63 -12.49
N SER A 34 4.88 12.89 -11.45
CA SER A 34 5.91 13.95 -11.48
C SER A 34 7.27 13.50 -12.05
N GLY A 35 7.44 12.20 -12.36
CA GLY A 35 8.70 11.60 -12.80
C GLY A 35 9.75 11.40 -11.70
N ARG A 36 9.33 11.39 -10.43
CA ARG A 36 10.21 11.32 -9.25
C ARG A 36 10.05 10.04 -8.42
N LEU A 37 9.18 9.12 -8.82
CA LEU A 37 9.15 7.79 -8.23
C LEU A 37 10.39 7.03 -8.70
N LEU A 38 11.30 6.71 -7.77
CA LEU A 38 12.47 5.91 -8.08
C LEU A 38 12.10 4.43 -8.15
N ALA A 39 11.37 3.98 -7.13
CA ALA A 39 10.91 2.62 -7.01
C ALA A 39 9.78 2.52 -5.98
N CYS A 40 8.98 1.47 -6.07
CA CYS A 40 8.05 1.03 -5.05
C CYS A 40 8.09 -0.49 -4.85
N TYR A 41 7.89 -0.93 -3.62
CA TYR A 41 7.81 -2.34 -3.26
C TYR A 41 6.72 -2.55 -2.22
N PHE A 42 5.79 -3.46 -2.51
CA PHE A 42 4.67 -3.80 -1.64
C PHE A 42 4.87 -5.24 -1.19
N PHE A 43 5.27 -5.39 0.07
CA PHE A 43 5.35 -6.69 0.71
C PHE A 43 3.96 -7.26 0.86
N PHE A 44 3.85 -8.57 0.70
CA PHE A 44 2.60 -9.28 0.92
C PHE A 44 2.89 -10.63 1.56
N ARG A 45 2.33 -10.85 2.75
CA ARG A 45 2.55 -12.08 3.50
C ARG A 45 2.07 -13.31 2.73
N ASN A 46 2.82 -14.42 2.79
CA ASN A 46 2.52 -15.66 2.07
C ASN A 46 2.48 -15.56 0.52
N ALA A 47 2.96 -14.46 -0.10
CA ALA A 47 3.06 -14.36 -1.57
C ALA A 47 4.45 -14.75 -2.12
N GLY A 48 5.10 -15.75 -1.51
CA GLY A 48 6.38 -16.30 -1.96
C GLY A 48 7.50 -15.26 -1.93
N ASP A 49 8.05 -14.91 -3.09
CA ASP A 49 9.14 -13.91 -3.17
C ASP A 49 8.73 -12.52 -2.65
N ARG A 50 7.44 -12.17 -2.62
CA ARG A 50 6.96 -10.90 -2.04
C ARG A 50 6.81 -10.90 -0.52
N SER A 51 7.05 -12.02 0.15
CA SER A 51 7.17 -12.07 1.61
C SER A 51 8.62 -12.11 2.09
N ARG A 52 9.61 -12.04 1.19
CA ARG A 52 11.04 -12.16 1.50
C ARG A 52 11.86 -11.01 0.91
N MET A 53 13.07 -10.83 1.43
CA MET A 53 14.01 -9.80 0.99
C MET A 53 14.87 -10.21 -0.21
N ASN A 54 14.87 -11.48 -0.60
CA ASN A 54 15.73 -12.06 -1.63
C ASN A 54 15.71 -11.34 -3.00
N ARG A 55 14.58 -10.75 -3.38
CA ARG A 55 14.42 -9.99 -4.63
C ARG A 55 14.27 -8.49 -4.42
N PHE A 56 14.32 -8.02 -3.17
CA PHE A 56 14.03 -6.64 -2.82
C PHE A 56 14.98 -5.68 -3.54
N ALA A 57 16.30 -5.82 -3.31
CA ALA A 57 17.31 -4.96 -3.93
C ALA A 57 17.31 -5.03 -5.46
N VAL A 58 17.17 -6.25 -6.03
CA VAL A 58 17.13 -6.46 -7.48
C VAL A 58 15.90 -5.79 -8.12
N THR A 59 14.75 -5.86 -7.45
CA THR A 59 13.52 -5.23 -7.91
C THR A 59 13.66 -3.70 -7.89
N LEU A 60 14.19 -3.14 -6.80
CA LEU A 60 14.46 -1.70 -6.71
C LEU A 60 15.47 -1.25 -7.77
N ALA A 61 16.52 -2.04 -8.04
CA ALA A 61 17.51 -1.72 -9.07
C ALA A 61 16.91 -1.73 -10.49
N SER A 62 16.05 -2.68 -10.79
CA SER A 62 15.31 -2.72 -12.06
C SER A 62 14.42 -1.49 -12.24
N GLN A 63 13.67 -1.12 -11.19
CA GLN A 63 12.82 0.07 -11.23
C GLN A 63 13.64 1.37 -11.29
N LEU A 64 14.78 1.44 -10.59
CA LEU A 64 15.75 2.52 -10.70
C LEU A 64 16.25 2.68 -12.14
N ALA A 65 16.60 1.60 -12.83
CA ALA A 65 17.03 1.65 -14.22
C ALA A 65 15.93 2.17 -15.16
N ALA A 66 14.66 1.88 -14.85
CA ALA A 66 13.52 2.40 -15.61
C ALA A 66 13.26 3.89 -15.33
N ALA A 67 13.28 4.29 -14.05
CA ALA A 67 13.03 5.67 -13.62
C ALA A 67 14.19 6.62 -13.95
N VAL A 68 15.42 6.10 -13.90
CA VAL A 68 16.67 6.80 -14.19
C VAL A 68 17.50 5.94 -15.14
N PRO A 69 17.25 6.00 -16.47
CA PRO A 69 17.99 5.21 -17.46
C PRO A 69 19.52 5.40 -17.39
N ALA A 70 19.97 6.58 -16.97
CA ALA A 70 21.38 6.88 -16.70
C ALA A 70 22.02 6.01 -15.61
N ALA A 71 21.23 5.42 -14.70
CA ALA A 71 21.71 4.52 -13.66
C ALA A 71 22.04 3.12 -14.21
N ALA A 72 21.44 2.72 -15.33
CA ALA A 72 21.52 1.35 -15.85
C ALA A 72 22.96 0.90 -16.16
N SER A 73 23.81 1.79 -16.69
CA SER A 73 25.21 1.47 -16.95
C SER A 73 26.01 1.23 -15.68
N PHE A 74 25.67 1.91 -14.57
CA PHE A 74 26.35 1.72 -13.29
C PHE A 74 25.91 0.42 -12.61
N ILE A 75 24.62 0.08 -12.72
CA ILE A 75 24.10 -1.22 -12.27
C ILE A 75 24.79 -2.35 -13.03
N LYS A 76 24.86 -2.24 -14.36
CA LYS A 76 25.55 -3.23 -15.19
C LYS A 76 27.02 -3.36 -14.81
N ALA A 77 27.73 -2.25 -14.66
CA ALA A 77 29.14 -2.27 -14.25
C ALA A 77 29.35 -2.95 -12.89
N ALA A 78 28.43 -2.75 -11.92
CA ALA A 78 28.49 -3.43 -10.63
C ALA A 78 28.35 -4.96 -10.78
N ILE A 79 27.40 -5.42 -11.61
CA ILE A 79 27.18 -6.85 -11.87
C ILE A 79 28.36 -7.47 -12.63
N ASP A 80 28.89 -6.76 -13.64
CA ASP A 80 30.04 -7.22 -14.42
C ASP A 80 31.32 -7.34 -13.55
N THR A 81 31.47 -6.45 -12.56
CA THR A 81 32.60 -6.47 -11.60
C THR A 81 32.44 -7.59 -10.56
N GLU A 82 31.21 -7.85 -10.10
CA GLU A 82 30.91 -8.83 -9.06
C GLU A 82 29.77 -9.76 -9.52
N PRO A 83 30.06 -10.80 -10.34
CA PRO A 83 29.03 -11.70 -10.88
C PRO A 83 28.22 -12.44 -9.79
N GLY A 84 28.80 -12.59 -8.60
CA GLY A 84 28.15 -13.18 -7.42
C GLY A 84 27.13 -12.26 -6.73
N LEU A 85 27.01 -10.99 -7.13
CA LEU A 85 26.18 -9.97 -6.46
C LEU A 85 24.69 -10.35 -6.39
N LEU A 86 24.22 -11.18 -7.32
CA LEU A 86 22.82 -11.66 -7.38
C LEU A 86 22.62 -13.01 -6.69
N THR A 87 23.67 -13.59 -6.08
CA THR A 87 23.59 -14.88 -5.39
C THR A 87 23.05 -14.74 -3.97
N GLN A 88 22.48 -15.82 -3.44
CA GLN A 88 21.89 -15.86 -2.09
C GLN A 88 22.91 -15.70 -0.94
N GLY A 89 24.22 -15.71 -1.23
CA GLY A 89 25.26 -15.55 -0.21
C GLY A 89 25.67 -14.10 0.06
N VAL A 90 25.15 -13.14 -0.72
CA VAL A 90 25.47 -11.73 -0.57
C VAL A 90 24.44 -11.07 0.33
N SER A 91 24.90 -10.24 1.28
CA SER A 91 24.03 -9.57 2.23
C SER A 91 23.12 -8.55 1.53
N LEU A 92 21.93 -8.33 2.10
CA LEU A 92 20.96 -7.38 1.54
C LEU A 92 21.55 -5.97 1.47
N ALA A 93 22.32 -5.58 2.48
CA ALA A 93 23.03 -4.31 2.51
C ALA A 93 23.94 -4.12 1.30
N THR A 94 24.77 -5.12 1.00
CA THR A 94 25.71 -5.08 -0.12
C THR A 94 24.95 -4.93 -1.44
N GLN A 95 23.85 -5.66 -1.61
CA GLN A 95 23.01 -5.54 -2.80
C GLN A 95 22.39 -4.14 -2.92
N MET A 96 21.85 -3.58 -1.83
CA MET A 96 21.28 -2.24 -1.82
C MET A 96 22.32 -1.17 -2.17
N GLU A 97 23.51 -1.26 -1.60
CA GLU A 97 24.60 -0.33 -1.90
C GLU A 97 25.02 -0.39 -3.36
N ARG A 98 25.32 -1.58 -3.87
CA ARG A 98 25.89 -1.76 -5.21
C ARG A 98 24.88 -1.63 -6.33
N LEU A 99 23.62 -2.00 -6.10
CA LEU A 99 22.59 -2.01 -7.15
C LEU A 99 21.65 -0.80 -7.11
N VAL A 100 21.48 -0.14 -5.95
CA VAL A 100 20.51 0.95 -5.80
C VAL A 100 21.21 2.26 -5.46
N TYR A 101 21.91 2.32 -4.32
CA TYR A 101 22.42 3.57 -3.78
C TYR A 101 23.59 4.15 -4.60
N HIS A 102 24.63 3.37 -4.87
CA HIS A 102 25.78 3.85 -5.66
C HIS A 102 25.40 4.19 -7.10
N PRO A 103 24.62 3.37 -7.83
CA PRO A 103 24.17 3.72 -9.17
C PRO A 103 23.35 5.02 -9.21
N PHE A 104 22.44 5.22 -8.25
CA PHE A 104 21.68 6.47 -8.14
C PHE A 104 22.61 7.67 -7.87
N GLN A 105 23.53 7.55 -6.92
CA GLN A 105 24.49 8.61 -6.62
C GLN A 105 25.38 8.95 -7.82
N ALA A 106 25.83 7.95 -8.57
CA ALA A 106 26.64 8.15 -9.76
C ALA A 106 25.88 8.95 -10.83
N ALA A 107 24.59 8.65 -11.02
CA ALA A 107 23.71 9.40 -11.91
C ALA A 107 23.51 10.85 -11.44
N VAL A 108 23.32 11.08 -10.13
CA VAL A 108 23.24 12.42 -9.53
C VAL A 108 24.54 13.21 -9.78
N ARG A 109 25.70 12.63 -9.43
CA ARG A 109 27.01 13.32 -9.51
C ARG A 109 27.40 13.69 -10.93
N ARG A 110 27.00 12.90 -11.93
CA ARG A 110 27.23 13.21 -13.34
C ARG A 110 26.23 14.21 -13.92
N GLY A 111 25.30 14.72 -13.12
CA GLY A 111 24.29 15.68 -13.55
C GLY A 111 23.22 15.10 -14.48
N LEU A 112 23.12 13.78 -14.61
CA LEU A 112 22.29 13.11 -15.62
C LEU A 112 20.78 13.18 -15.32
N ILE A 113 20.41 13.65 -14.12
CA ILE A 113 19.03 13.79 -13.66
C ILE A 113 18.71 15.19 -13.10
N LEU A 114 19.56 16.19 -13.38
CA LEU A 114 19.43 17.56 -12.86
C LEU A 114 18.05 18.17 -13.10
N THR A 115 17.47 17.99 -14.30
CA THR A 115 16.17 18.54 -14.66
C THR A 115 15.03 17.99 -13.79
N THR A 116 15.06 16.70 -13.48
CA THR A 116 14.08 16.07 -12.59
C THR A 116 14.29 16.54 -11.14
N LEU A 117 15.54 16.70 -10.71
CA LEU A 117 15.87 17.15 -9.36
C LEU A 117 15.40 18.59 -9.06
N LEU A 118 15.21 19.44 -10.08
CA LEU A 118 14.57 20.75 -9.92
C LEU A 118 13.13 20.65 -9.41
N ARG A 119 12.45 19.52 -9.64
CA ARG A 119 11.08 19.27 -9.15
C ARG A 119 11.05 18.68 -7.74
N GLY A 120 12.21 18.44 -7.13
CA GLY A 120 12.37 17.86 -5.80
C GLY A 120 13.04 16.49 -5.81
N PRO A 121 13.22 15.89 -4.62
CA PRO A 121 13.91 14.61 -4.47
C PRO A 121 13.10 13.45 -5.07
N PHE A 122 13.83 12.38 -5.41
CA PHE A 122 13.25 11.09 -5.75
C PHE A 122 12.73 10.37 -4.49
N ILE A 123 11.75 9.48 -4.65
CA ILE A 123 11.20 8.69 -3.55
C ILE A 123 11.27 7.18 -3.83
N ILE A 124 11.57 6.41 -2.79
CA ILE A 124 11.30 4.98 -2.72
C ILE A 124 10.10 4.77 -1.78
N VAL A 125 9.10 4.02 -2.23
CA VAL A 125 7.91 3.70 -1.42
C VAL A 125 7.95 2.22 -1.04
N ILE A 126 7.93 1.92 0.26
CA ILE A 126 7.92 0.56 0.79
C ILE A 126 6.66 0.39 1.62
N ASP A 127 5.81 -0.54 1.22
CA ASP A 127 4.55 -0.82 1.92
C ASP A 127 4.56 -2.23 2.51
N GLY A 128 3.96 -2.37 3.70
CA GLY A 128 3.80 -3.64 4.38
C GLY A 128 5.12 -4.22 4.90
N LEU A 129 6.07 -3.40 5.36
CA LEU A 129 7.38 -3.92 5.81
C LEU A 129 7.26 -5.02 6.89
N ASP A 130 6.24 -4.93 7.75
CA ASP A 130 5.89 -5.96 8.75
C ASP A 130 5.37 -7.28 8.17
N GLU A 131 4.97 -7.31 6.90
CA GLU A 131 4.54 -8.51 6.21
C GLU A 131 5.70 -9.34 5.66
N CYS A 132 6.94 -8.83 5.74
CA CYS A 132 8.12 -9.59 5.39
C CYS A 132 8.46 -10.60 6.50
N GLU A 133 8.68 -11.85 6.09
CA GLU A 133 8.99 -12.98 6.98
C GLU A 133 10.45 -12.94 7.48
N ASP A 134 11.33 -12.19 6.80
CA ASP A 134 12.75 -12.10 7.09
C ASP A 134 13.06 -10.90 8.01
N LYS A 135 12.86 -11.10 9.32
CA LYS A 135 13.08 -10.06 10.34
C LYS A 135 14.52 -9.55 10.36
N GLN A 136 15.49 -10.44 10.20
CA GLN A 136 16.91 -10.06 10.19
C GLN A 136 17.21 -9.20 8.96
N GLY A 137 16.68 -9.56 7.79
CA GLY A 137 16.79 -8.75 6.59
C GLY A 137 16.14 -7.35 6.73
N ILE A 138 15.00 -7.24 7.42
CA ILE A 138 14.39 -5.94 7.74
C ILE A 138 15.32 -5.07 8.60
N GLU A 139 15.88 -5.64 9.67
CA GLU A 139 16.80 -4.94 10.58
C GLU A 139 18.07 -4.49 9.87
N GLU A 140 18.67 -5.37 9.06
CA GLU A 140 19.83 -5.06 8.21
C GLU A 140 19.49 -3.93 7.23
N PHE A 141 18.36 -4.02 6.53
CA PHE A 141 17.91 -2.99 5.60
C PHE A 141 17.75 -1.63 6.27
N ILE A 142 17.04 -1.54 7.40
CA ILE A 142 16.80 -0.27 8.09
C ILE A 142 18.13 0.33 8.56
N THR A 143 18.99 -0.47 9.19
CA THR A 143 20.28 -0.02 9.70
C THR A 143 21.14 0.56 8.58
N HIS A 144 21.32 -0.18 7.49
CA HIS A 144 22.13 0.26 6.36
C HIS A 144 21.53 1.46 5.62
N MET A 145 20.21 1.53 5.49
CA MET A 145 19.54 2.70 4.92
C MET A 145 19.82 3.96 5.74
N LEU A 146 19.74 3.89 7.06
CA LEU A 146 20.01 5.03 7.94
C LEU A 146 21.49 5.45 7.88
N ASP A 147 22.41 4.49 7.89
CA ASP A 147 23.84 4.78 7.78
C ASP A 147 24.21 5.38 6.42
N PHE A 148 23.55 4.96 5.33
CA PHE A 148 23.66 5.61 4.04
C PHE A 148 23.25 7.09 4.09
N PHE A 149 22.12 7.43 4.72
CA PHE A 149 21.67 8.83 4.82
C PHE A 149 22.53 9.67 5.75
N LYS A 150 23.09 9.10 6.82
CA LYS A 150 24.12 9.77 7.65
C LYS A 150 25.37 10.07 6.84
N THR A 151 25.82 9.14 6.01
CA THR A 151 27.01 9.30 5.15
C THR A 151 26.78 10.31 4.03
N TYR A 152 25.56 10.37 3.49
CA TYR A 152 25.21 11.21 2.34
C TYR A 152 23.98 12.09 2.60
N PRO A 153 24.07 13.07 3.53
CA PRO A 153 22.90 13.84 3.98
C PRO A 153 22.32 14.79 2.91
N SER A 154 23.05 15.04 1.83
CA SER A 154 22.58 15.86 0.70
C SER A 154 21.99 15.04 -0.45
N VAL A 155 21.92 13.72 -0.33
CA VAL A 155 21.36 12.87 -1.40
C VAL A 155 19.89 13.24 -1.66
N PRO A 156 19.49 13.46 -2.92
CA PRO A 156 18.13 13.84 -3.26
C PRO A 156 17.22 12.61 -3.35
N LEU A 157 17.26 11.78 -2.31
CA LEU A 157 16.48 10.56 -2.16
C LEU A 157 15.73 10.61 -0.83
N ARG A 158 14.47 10.17 -0.87
CA ARG A 158 13.60 9.98 0.30
C ARG A 158 13.04 8.56 0.29
N VAL A 159 12.75 8.04 1.47
CA VAL A 159 12.12 6.73 1.64
C VAL A 159 10.86 6.89 2.47
N PHE A 160 9.75 6.45 1.91
CA PHE A 160 8.50 6.29 2.63
C PHE A 160 8.33 4.82 2.98
N ILE A 161 8.12 4.53 4.27
CA ILE A 161 7.91 3.18 4.77
C ILE A 161 6.56 3.14 5.46
N ALA A 162 5.68 2.23 5.04
CA ALA A 162 4.44 1.93 5.73
C ALA A 162 4.49 0.54 6.36
N SER A 163 4.12 0.45 7.64
CA SER A 163 4.06 -0.83 8.34
C SER A 163 3.14 -0.78 9.57
N ARG A 164 2.93 -1.92 10.22
CA ARG A 164 2.48 -1.97 11.63
C ARG A 164 3.64 -1.64 12.57
N VAL A 165 3.30 -1.31 13.82
CA VAL A 165 4.28 -1.13 14.89
C VAL A 165 4.68 -2.51 15.44
N GLU A 166 5.69 -3.13 14.84
CA GLU A 166 6.35 -4.30 15.40
C GLU A 166 7.64 -3.89 16.12
N GLN A 167 7.99 -4.59 17.21
CA GLN A 167 9.13 -4.22 18.07
C GLN A 167 10.45 -4.07 17.29
N HIS A 168 10.75 -5.03 16.41
CA HIS A 168 11.99 -5.03 15.63
C HIS A 168 12.07 -3.84 14.65
N ILE A 169 10.96 -3.45 14.03
CA ILE A 169 10.89 -2.27 13.16
C ILE A 169 11.00 -0.98 13.98
N HIS A 170 10.21 -0.87 15.04
CA HIS A 170 10.16 0.32 15.88
C HIS A 170 11.52 0.61 16.55
N ALA A 171 12.21 -0.42 17.04
CA ALA A 171 13.52 -0.26 17.68
C ALA A 171 14.57 0.36 16.73
N HIS A 172 14.49 0.07 15.44
CA HIS A 172 15.45 0.57 14.44
C HIS A 172 15.01 1.89 13.78
N LEU A 173 13.71 2.12 13.62
CA LEU A 173 13.19 3.36 13.02
C LEU A 173 12.97 4.50 14.03
N LYS A 174 13.05 4.23 15.33
CA LYS A 174 13.12 5.28 16.37
C LYS A 174 14.55 5.85 16.44
N ALA A 175 14.98 6.51 15.37
CA ALA A 175 16.32 7.04 15.20
C ALA A 175 16.29 8.49 14.67
N ASP A 176 17.38 9.22 14.87
CA ASP A 176 17.55 10.56 14.31
C ASP A 176 17.48 10.51 12.76
N GLY A 177 16.79 11.49 12.17
CA GLY A 177 16.60 11.58 10.71
C GLY A 177 15.43 10.74 10.17
N VAL A 178 14.64 10.12 11.05
CA VAL A 178 13.35 9.48 10.72
C VAL A 178 12.20 10.35 11.23
N LEU A 179 11.25 10.66 10.34
CA LEU A 179 9.97 11.26 10.71
C LEU A 179 8.93 10.15 10.95
N LEU A 180 8.11 10.34 11.98
CA LEU A 180 7.05 9.40 12.34
C LEU A 180 5.68 10.00 11.99
N GLY A 181 4.86 9.21 11.32
CA GLY A 181 3.45 9.50 11.13
C GLY A 181 2.60 8.36 11.69
N ASN A 182 1.72 8.68 12.63
CA ASN A 182 0.81 7.73 13.22
C ASN A 182 -0.58 7.89 12.59
N LEU A 183 -0.99 6.92 11.78
CA LEU A 183 -2.33 6.91 11.19
C LEU A 183 -3.40 6.57 12.24
N ASP A 184 -3.04 5.97 13.36
CA ASP A 184 -4.00 5.61 14.40
C ASP A 184 -4.52 6.85 15.16
N ASP A 185 -3.82 7.98 15.07
CA ASP A 185 -4.27 9.27 15.63
C ASP A 185 -5.33 9.95 14.74
N TYR A 186 -5.57 9.42 13.54
CA TYR A 186 -6.59 9.93 12.62
C TYR A 186 -7.87 9.11 12.75
N SER A 187 -9.00 9.78 12.95
CA SER A 187 -10.31 9.11 12.97
C SER A 187 -10.75 8.81 11.53
N PRO A 188 -10.87 7.52 11.14
CA PRO A 188 -11.29 7.16 9.79
C PRO A 188 -12.81 7.22 9.61
N ASP A 189 -13.59 7.56 10.64
CA ASP A 189 -15.05 7.44 10.62
C ASP A 189 -15.71 8.32 9.56
N GLU A 190 -15.25 9.56 9.37
CA GLU A 190 -15.77 10.47 8.34
C GLU A 190 -15.43 9.97 6.92
N ASP A 191 -14.21 9.47 6.72
CA ASP A 191 -13.78 8.90 5.44
C ASP A 191 -14.55 7.60 5.13
N ILE A 192 -14.79 6.77 6.14
CA ILE A 192 -15.58 5.54 6.03
C ILE A 192 -17.03 5.85 5.70
N ASP A 193 -17.65 6.83 6.36
CA ASP A 193 -19.01 7.27 6.06
C ASP A 193 -19.09 7.78 4.62
N THR A 194 -18.19 8.67 4.22
CA THR A 194 -18.10 9.21 2.86
C THR A 194 -17.95 8.09 1.82
N PHE A 195 -17.06 7.12 2.07
CA PHE A 195 -16.84 5.97 1.21
C PHE A 195 -18.10 5.10 1.08
N LEU A 196 -18.76 4.78 2.20
CA LEU A 196 -19.98 3.97 2.20
C LEU A 196 -21.09 4.67 1.45
N GLN A 197 -21.34 5.95 1.73
CA GLN A 197 -22.37 6.74 1.06
C GLN A 197 -22.15 6.74 -0.45
N THR A 198 -20.91 7.01 -0.89
CA THR A 198 -20.55 7.00 -2.31
C THR A 198 -20.74 5.61 -2.92
N SER A 199 -20.29 4.55 -2.24
CA SER A 199 -20.38 3.17 -2.72
C SER A 199 -21.82 2.70 -2.88
N PHE A 200 -22.69 3.02 -1.92
CA PHE A 200 -24.11 2.73 -2.01
C PHE A 200 -24.80 3.54 -3.11
N GLN A 201 -24.50 4.83 -3.26
CA GLN A 201 -25.03 5.63 -4.36
C GLN A 201 -24.65 5.06 -5.73
N ILE A 202 -23.42 4.60 -5.89
CA ILE A 202 -22.97 3.92 -7.11
C ILE A 202 -23.76 2.62 -7.32
N ALA A 203 -23.91 1.80 -6.29
CA ALA A 203 -24.67 0.55 -6.38
C ALA A 203 -26.14 0.78 -6.79
N VAL A 204 -26.80 1.77 -6.19
CA VAL A 204 -28.18 2.17 -6.54
C VAL A 204 -28.27 2.59 -8.01
N LYS A 205 -27.32 3.36 -8.53
CA LYS A 205 -27.33 3.79 -9.92
C LYS A 205 -27.11 2.65 -10.91
N GLN A 206 -26.36 1.62 -10.51
CA GLN A 206 -25.92 0.55 -11.41
C GLN A 206 -26.81 -0.70 -11.38
N ASP A 207 -27.68 -0.85 -10.39
CA ASP A 207 -28.46 -2.07 -10.18
C ASP A 207 -29.97 -1.81 -10.25
N PRO A 208 -30.64 -2.24 -11.35
CA PRO A 208 -32.08 -2.06 -11.51
C PRO A 208 -32.92 -2.75 -10.43
N ILE A 209 -32.42 -3.82 -9.82
CA ILE A 209 -33.13 -4.55 -8.75
C ILE A 209 -33.13 -3.72 -7.48
N ILE A 210 -32.01 -3.06 -7.17
CA ILE A 210 -31.92 -2.13 -6.03
C ILE A 210 -32.83 -0.91 -6.27
N GLN A 211 -32.91 -0.41 -7.50
CA GLN A 211 -33.82 0.71 -7.84
C GLN A 211 -35.30 0.33 -7.64
N ALA A 212 -35.71 -0.85 -8.11
CA ALA A 212 -37.07 -1.35 -7.90
C ALA A 212 -37.39 -1.54 -6.42
N TYR A 213 -36.44 -2.09 -5.64
CA TYR A 213 -36.58 -2.22 -4.19
C TYR A 213 -36.80 -0.86 -3.51
N ILE A 214 -36.01 0.15 -3.89
CA ILE A 214 -36.11 1.50 -3.35
C ILE A 214 -37.45 2.15 -3.68
N HIS A 215 -37.97 1.91 -4.89
CA HIS A 215 -39.29 2.41 -5.29
C HIS A 215 -40.41 1.84 -4.40
N GLU A 216 -40.32 0.56 -4.02
CA GLU A 216 -41.32 -0.11 -3.20
C GLU A 216 -41.17 0.15 -1.69
N HIS A 217 -39.94 0.26 -1.18
CA HIS A 217 -39.63 0.24 0.27
C HIS A 217 -39.01 1.54 0.78
N GLY A 218 -38.75 2.52 -0.09
CA GLY A 218 -38.12 3.80 0.25
C GLY A 218 -36.59 3.72 0.24
N ASN A 219 -35.92 4.39 1.18
CA ASN A 219 -34.48 4.58 1.13
C ASN A 219 -33.69 3.29 1.42
N TRP A 220 -32.66 3.03 0.61
CA TRP A 220 -31.70 1.98 0.86
C TRP A 220 -30.26 2.43 0.55
N PRO A 221 -29.32 2.27 1.49
CA PRO A 221 -29.53 1.90 2.90
C PRO A 221 -30.26 3.02 3.66
N THR A 222 -30.92 2.69 4.77
CA THR A 222 -31.45 3.72 5.67
C THR A 222 -30.33 4.36 6.49
N THR A 223 -30.56 5.55 7.05
CA THR A 223 -29.62 6.20 7.99
C THR A 223 -29.31 5.32 9.20
N SER A 224 -30.27 4.53 9.67
CA SER A 224 -30.07 3.55 10.74
C SER A 224 -29.13 2.43 10.30
N ASP A 225 -29.30 1.91 9.07
CA ASP A 225 -28.42 0.87 8.53
C ASP A 225 -26.99 1.38 8.40
N MET A 226 -26.82 2.59 7.88
CA MET A 226 -25.51 3.26 7.80
C MET A 226 -24.86 3.41 9.18
N GLY A 227 -25.61 3.91 10.17
CA GLY A 227 -25.09 4.06 11.54
C GLY A 227 -24.71 2.73 12.19
N LYS A 228 -25.48 1.65 11.96
CA LYS A 228 -25.11 0.30 12.40
C LYS A 228 -23.85 -0.18 11.68
N LEU A 229 -23.76 0.01 10.37
CA LEU A 229 -22.64 -0.43 9.55
C LEU A 229 -21.32 0.21 10.00
N ILE A 230 -21.29 1.54 10.15
CA ILE A 230 -20.13 2.30 10.62
C ILE A 230 -19.67 1.78 12.00
N ARG A 231 -20.62 1.59 12.94
CA ARG A 231 -20.32 1.06 14.27
C ARG A 231 -19.71 -0.35 14.23
N HIS A 232 -20.11 -1.19 13.28
CA HIS A 232 -19.54 -2.53 13.10
C HIS A 232 -18.17 -2.51 12.41
N ILE A 233 -17.91 -1.53 11.55
CA ILE A 233 -16.66 -1.38 10.82
C ILE A 233 -15.48 -1.01 11.73
N ARG A 234 -15.75 -0.33 12.87
CA ARG A 234 -14.75 0.01 13.90
C ARG A 234 -13.47 0.63 13.31
N GLY A 235 -13.64 1.55 12.36
CA GLY A 235 -12.53 2.25 11.72
C GLY A 235 -11.68 1.42 10.74
N SER A 236 -12.10 0.20 10.37
CA SER A 236 -11.33 -0.66 9.44
C SER A 236 -11.88 -0.62 8.02
N PHE A 237 -11.13 -0.07 7.06
CA PHE A 237 -11.53 -0.09 5.65
C PHE A 237 -11.67 -1.51 5.09
N VAL A 238 -10.96 -2.49 5.64
CA VAL A 238 -11.13 -3.90 5.26
C VAL A 238 -12.51 -4.41 5.68
N LEU A 239 -12.93 -4.14 6.92
CA LEU A 239 -14.29 -4.47 7.38
C LEU A 239 -15.34 -3.69 6.60
N CYS A 240 -15.05 -2.44 6.22
CA CYS A 240 -15.93 -1.62 5.40
C CYS A 240 -16.25 -2.29 4.06
N ILE A 241 -15.21 -2.67 3.31
CA ILE A 241 -15.34 -3.34 2.01
C ILE A 241 -16.07 -4.69 2.15
N TYR A 242 -15.68 -5.48 3.15
CA TYR A 242 -16.29 -6.79 3.40
C TYR A 242 -17.79 -6.67 3.72
N ASN A 243 -18.17 -5.75 4.62
CA ASN A 243 -19.57 -5.56 4.99
C ASN A 243 -20.41 -4.99 3.83
N PHE A 244 -19.84 -4.12 3.00
CA PHE A 244 -20.48 -3.63 1.77
C PHE A 244 -20.75 -4.79 0.79
N GLN A 245 -19.78 -5.68 0.55
CA GLN A 245 -19.95 -6.84 -0.32
C GLN A 245 -21.00 -7.83 0.20
N ILE A 246 -21.04 -8.06 1.52
CA ILE A 246 -22.08 -8.89 2.14
C ILE A 246 -23.45 -8.27 1.96
N HIS A 247 -23.63 -6.97 2.27
CA HIS A 247 -24.94 -6.32 2.13
C HIS A 247 -25.46 -6.35 0.69
N ARG A 248 -24.55 -6.27 -0.29
CA ARG A 248 -24.91 -6.44 -1.70
C ARG A 248 -25.33 -7.89 -2.02
N SER A 249 -24.71 -8.88 -1.39
CA SER A 249 -24.93 -10.31 -1.64
C SER A 249 -26.14 -10.89 -0.89
N THR A 250 -26.41 -10.45 0.34
CA THR A 250 -27.55 -10.91 1.14
C THR A 250 -28.87 -10.44 0.54
N ASN A 251 -28.92 -9.23 -0.02
CA ASN A 251 -30.09 -8.77 -0.78
C ASN A 251 -30.38 -9.62 -2.03
N HIS A 252 -29.36 -10.19 -2.66
CA HIS A 252 -29.56 -11.15 -3.75
C HIS A 252 -30.08 -12.52 -3.27
N ARG A 253 -29.66 -13.00 -2.09
CA ARG A 253 -30.01 -14.34 -1.58
C ARG A 253 -31.33 -14.40 -0.79
N SER A 254 -31.70 -13.35 -0.06
CA SER A 254 -32.92 -13.36 0.75
C SER A 254 -34.21 -13.46 -0.09
N ARG A 255 -34.14 -13.34 -1.42
CA ARG A 255 -35.31 -13.38 -2.31
C ARG A 255 -35.35 -14.57 -3.28
N SER A 256 -34.37 -15.47 -3.28
CA SER A 256 -34.53 -16.77 -3.98
C SER A 256 -35.42 -17.75 -3.20
N HIS A 257 -35.65 -17.50 -1.90
CA HIS A 257 -36.51 -18.33 -1.06
C HIS A 257 -37.99 -17.91 -1.05
N ASP A 258 -38.31 -16.64 -1.34
CA ASP A 258 -39.70 -16.14 -1.34
C ASP A 258 -40.45 -16.39 -2.68
N ALA A 259 -39.79 -16.96 -3.68
CA ALA A 259 -40.38 -17.24 -5.00
C ALA A 259 -41.15 -18.58 -5.08
N ASN A 260 -41.15 -19.41 -4.02
CA ASN A 260 -41.95 -20.64 -3.96
C ASN A 260 -43.19 -20.41 -3.07
N GLY A 261 -44.17 -19.69 -3.62
CA GLY A 261 -45.52 -19.62 -3.05
C GLY A 261 -46.22 -20.99 -3.10
N PRO A 262 -47.17 -21.26 -2.18
CA PRO A 262 -47.88 -22.54 -2.16
C PRO A 262 -48.71 -22.73 -3.45
N PRO A 263 -48.85 -23.96 -3.96
CA PRO A 263 -49.55 -24.20 -5.21
C PRO A 263 -51.04 -23.86 -5.09
N PRO A 264 -51.68 -23.39 -6.18
CA PRO A 264 -53.08 -22.96 -6.14
C PRO A 264 -54.02 -24.16 -5.98
N SER A 265 -55.04 -23.99 -5.15
CA SER A 265 -56.17 -24.92 -4.99
C SER A 265 -57.05 -24.92 -6.23
N HIS A 266 -57.15 -26.06 -6.91
CA HIS A 266 -58.06 -26.28 -8.04
C HIS A 266 -59.49 -26.62 -7.56
N PRO A 267 -60.55 -26.05 -8.18
CA PRO A 267 -61.93 -26.44 -7.94
C PRO A 267 -62.24 -27.75 -8.69
N GLY A 268 -63.14 -28.55 -8.11
CA GLY A 268 -63.39 -29.93 -8.50
C GLY A 268 -64.13 -30.13 -9.81
N ASP A 269 -64.22 -31.39 -10.23
CA ASP A 269 -65.30 -31.87 -11.08
C ASP A 269 -65.58 -33.36 -10.83
N GLU A 270 -66.82 -33.74 -11.14
CA GLU A 270 -67.58 -34.85 -10.62
C GLU A 270 -67.21 -36.25 -11.17
N ARG A 271 -67.41 -37.23 -10.29
CA ARG A 271 -67.91 -38.62 -10.41
C ARG A 271 -68.27 -39.19 -11.81
N PRO A 272 -68.24 -40.54 -12.00
CA PRO A 272 -69.04 -41.52 -11.23
C PRO A 272 -68.28 -42.41 -10.26
#